data_AF-A0A117SPP4-F1
#
_entry.id   AF-A0A117SPP4-F1
#
_cell.length_a   1.000
_cell.length_b   1.000
_cell.length_c   1.000
_cell.angle_alpha   90.00
_cell.angle_beta   90.00
_cell.angle_gamma   90.00
#
_symmetry.space_group_name_H-M   'P 1'
#
loop_
_entity.id
_entity.type
_entity.pdbx_description
1 polymer ?
#
loop_
_entity_poly.entity_id
_entity_poly.type
_entity_poly.pdbx_seq_one_letter_code
_entity_poly.pdbx_strand_id
1 'polypeptide(L)'
;AVEEFTWGFWKPSPGSVYPLLKQLEAEGLVRRRQDGRYELTEAGRSAARLIPWARIHRPGSPKSIDEVVEELESWAMYLLDVAATEPDRVAPYRERIRQVGEMLLKI
;
A
#
# COMPACT_ATOMS: atom_id res chain seq x y z
N ALA A 1 -3.43 11.66 3.34
CA ALA A 1 -2.23 10.90 3.79
C ALA A 1 -2.31 10.37 5.23
N VAL A 2 -2.47 11.17 6.29
CA VAL A 2 -2.86 10.67 7.65
C VAL A 2 -4.02 11.49 8.22
N GLU A 3 -3.99 12.82 8.06
CA GLU A 3 -5.10 13.72 8.43
C GLU A 3 -6.44 13.25 7.86
N GLU A 4 -6.46 12.95 6.57
CA GLU A 4 -7.59 12.37 5.83
C GLU A 4 -8.06 11.01 6.37
N PHE A 5 -7.13 10.13 6.75
CA PHE A 5 -7.48 8.81 7.34
C PHE A 5 -8.10 8.96 8.73
N THR A 6 -7.66 9.96 9.47
CA THR A 6 -8.19 10.29 10.80
C THR A 6 -9.40 11.22 10.75
N TRP A 7 -9.98 11.49 9.57
CA TRP A 7 -11.11 12.41 9.41
C TRP A 7 -10.86 13.80 10.02
N GLY A 8 -9.61 14.27 9.96
CA GLY A 8 -9.18 15.53 10.55
C GLY A 8 -8.98 15.51 12.06
N PHE A 9 -9.26 14.40 12.76
CA PHE A 9 -9.04 14.28 14.21
C PHE A 9 -7.57 14.41 14.61
N TRP A 10 -6.66 14.00 13.72
CA TRP A 10 -5.23 14.16 13.95
C TRP A 10 -4.55 14.88 12.79
N LYS A 11 -3.87 15.99 13.11
CA LYS A 11 -3.09 16.75 12.14
C LYS A 11 -1.59 16.56 12.39
N PRO A 12 -0.84 15.98 11.44
CA PRO A 12 0.61 15.88 11.57
C PRO A 12 1.21 17.29 11.52
N SER A 13 1.91 17.67 12.59
CA SER A 13 2.71 18.88 12.68
C SER A 13 4.08 18.52 13.23
N PRO A 14 5.13 19.33 13.01
CA PRO A 14 6.43 19.11 13.66
C PRO A 14 6.30 18.96 15.18
N GLY A 15 5.42 19.75 15.81
CA GLY A 15 5.16 19.72 17.24
C GLY A 15 4.46 18.45 17.74
N SER A 16 3.73 17.73 16.89
CA SER A 16 3.07 16.46 17.25
C SER A 16 3.86 15.22 16.82
N VAL A 17 4.57 15.31 15.70
CA VAL A 17 5.29 14.18 15.10
C VAL A 17 6.61 13.89 15.82
N TYR A 18 7.43 14.91 16.10
CA TYR A 18 8.74 14.66 16.71
C TYR A 18 8.66 14.12 18.15
N PRO A 19 7.75 14.63 19.02
CA PRO A 19 7.56 14.03 20.34
C PRO A 19 7.10 12.57 20.26
N LEU A 20 6.17 12.26 19.34
CA LEU A 20 5.70 10.89 19.13
C LEU A 20 6.84 9.97 18.66
N LEU A 21 7.65 10.40 17.69
CA LEU A 21 8.81 9.62 17.22
C LEU A 21 9.83 9.36 18.33
N LYS A 22 10.09 10.36 19.19
CA LYS A 22 10.96 10.17 20.37
C LYS A 22 10.38 9.15 21.35
N GLN A 23 9.06 9.20 21.59
CA GLN A 23 8.41 8.24 22.47
C GLN A 23 8.50 6.82 21.89
N LEU A 24 8.18 6.63 20.61
CA LEU A 24 8.27 5.34 19.94
C LEU A 24 9.71 4.80 19.89
N GLU A 25 10.71 5.68 19.80
CA GLU A 25 12.12 5.31 19.87
C GLU A 25 12.51 4.87 21.29
N ALA A 26 12.04 5.56 22.33
CA ALA A 26 12.24 5.19 23.72
C ALA A 26 11.55 3.84 24.07
N GLU A 27 10.39 3.56 23.49
CA GLU A 27 9.70 2.27 23.58
C GLU A 27 10.36 1.16 22.73
N GLY A 28 11.38 1.49 21.94
CA GLY A 28 12.10 0.55 21.09
C GLY A 28 11.31 0.07 19.87
N LEU A 29 10.21 0.73 19.51
CA LEU A 29 9.35 0.38 18.38
C LEU A 29 9.87 0.92 17.05
N VAL A 30 10.58 2.05 17.08
CA VAL A 30 11.25 2.63 15.90
C VAL A 30 12.71 2.91 16.22
N ARG A 31 13.53 3.03 15.18
CA ARG A 31 14.92 3.48 15.26
C ARG A 31 15.17 4.58 14.24
N ARG A 32 15.91 5.61 14.65
CA ARG A 32 16.41 6.63 13.72
C ARG A 32 17.62 6.12 12.93
N ARG A 33 17.58 6.29 11.61
CA ARG A 33 18.68 6.02 10.68
C ARG A 33 19.61 7.22 10.60
N GLN A 34 20.83 6.98 10.11
CA GLN A 34 21.85 8.04 9.97
C GLN A 34 21.44 9.16 9.00
N ASP A 35 20.55 8.87 8.04
CA ASP A 35 20.01 9.85 7.09
C ASP A 35 18.79 10.63 7.63
N GLY A 36 18.50 10.49 8.92
CA GLY A 36 17.41 11.19 9.59
C GLY A 36 16.03 10.58 9.41
N ARG A 37 15.90 9.50 8.62
CA ARG A 37 14.64 8.73 8.51
C ARG A 37 14.44 7.81 9.71
N TYR A 38 13.22 7.38 9.95
CA TYR A 38 12.89 6.37 10.96
C TYR A 38 12.47 5.07 10.30
N GLU A 39 12.82 3.95 10.92
CA GLU A 39 12.40 2.62 10.50
C GLU A 39 11.82 1.84 11.69
N LEU A 40 10.88 0.92 11.42
CA LEU A 40 10.34 0.04 12.44
C LEU A 40 11.43 -0.96 12.88
N THR A 41 11.50 -1.21 14.19
CA THR A 41 12.23 -2.36 14.73
C THR A 41 11.40 -3.64 14.55
N GLU A 42 11.96 -4.79 14.94
CA GLU A 42 11.17 -6.03 14.94
C GLU A 42 10.00 -5.99 15.93
N ALA A 43 10.21 -5.37 17.09
CA ALA A 43 9.16 -5.11 18.07
C ALA A 43 8.09 -4.18 17.49
N GLY A 44 8.51 -3.11 16.79
CA GLY A 44 7.59 -2.20 16.10
C GLY A 44 6.74 -2.89 15.03
N ARG A 45 7.34 -3.77 14.20
CA ARG A 45 6.62 -4.57 13.21
C ARG A 45 5.60 -5.50 13.87
N SER A 46 5.97 -6.15 14.96
CA SER A 46 5.09 -7.04 15.71
C SER A 46 3.93 -6.28 16.37
N ALA A 47 4.20 -5.13 16.98
CA ALA A 47 3.19 -4.26 17.57
C ALA A 47 2.23 -3.71 16.51
N ALA A 48 2.75 -3.25 15.37
CA ALA A 48 1.91 -2.79 14.25
C ALA A 48 0.98 -3.90 13.74
N ARG A 49 1.45 -5.15 13.70
CA ARG A 49 0.57 -6.28 13.38
C ARG A 49 -0.54 -6.46 14.38
N LEU A 50 -0.47 -6.03 15.63
CA LEU A 50 -1.59 -6.18 16.60
C LEU A 50 -2.70 -5.14 16.40
N ILE A 51 -2.44 -4.11 15.61
CA ILE A 51 -3.37 -3.03 15.36
C ILE A 51 -4.39 -3.49 14.30
N PRO A 52 -5.69 -3.60 14.64
CA PRO A 52 -6.69 -4.12 13.72
C PRO A 52 -6.74 -3.33 12.40
N TRP A 53 -6.67 -2.00 12.45
CA TRP A 53 -6.68 -1.16 11.24
C TRP A 53 -5.38 -1.21 10.42
N ALA A 54 -4.27 -1.69 10.99
CA ALA A 54 -3.04 -1.97 10.24
C ALA A 54 -3.09 -3.35 9.56
N ARG A 55 -3.99 -4.25 9.99
CA ARG A 55 -4.34 -5.51 9.30
C ARG A 55 -5.49 -5.34 8.30
N ILE A 56 -6.36 -4.35 8.51
CA ILE A 56 -7.53 -4.11 7.66
C ILE A 56 -7.03 -3.73 6.26
N HIS A 57 -7.22 -4.70 5.36
CA HIS A 57 -7.32 -4.50 3.91
C HIS A 57 -8.02 -3.18 3.63
N ARG A 58 -7.49 -2.35 2.72
CA ARG A 58 -8.16 -1.09 2.35
C ARG A 58 -9.65 -1.40 2.10
N PRO A 59 -10.60 -0.56 2.53
CA PRO A 59 -11.99 -0.72 2.12
C PRO A 59 -12.05 -0.96 0.61
N GLY A 60 -12.52 -2.14 0.19
CA GLY A 60 -12.51 -2.57 -1.20
C GLY A 60 -11.26 -3.32 -1.69
N SER A 61 -10.41 -3.87 -0.81
CA SER A 61 -9.39 -4.85 -1.24
C SER A 61 -9.92 -6.28 -1.12
N PRO A 62 -9.48 -7.20 -1.99
CA PRO A 62 -9.80 -8.62 -1.92
C PRO A 62 -9.51 -9.23 -0.56
N LYS A 63 -10.42 -10.07 -0.06
CA LYS A 63 -10.32 -10.80 1.21
C LYS A 63 -9.89 -12.27 1.04
N SER A 64 -9.87 -12.78 -0.19
CA SER A 64 -9.46 -14.14 -0.55
C SER A 64 -8.64 -14.14 -1.84
N ILE A 65 -7.94 -15.25 -2.12
CA ILE A 65 -7.26 -15.44 -3.42
C ILE A 65 -8.29 -15.45 -4.55
N ASP A 66 -9.47 -16.03 -4.33
CA ASP A 66 -10.57 -16.02 -5.30
C ASP A 66 -10.99 -14.58 -5.66
N GLU A 67 -11.19 -13.70 -4.67
CA GLU A 67 -11.50 -12.28 -4.93
C GLU A 67 -10.36 -11.56 -5.66
N VAL A 68 -9.10 -11.93 -5.42
CA VAL A 68 -7.95 -11.38 -6.16
C VAL A 68 -8.00 -11.79 -7.63
N VAL A 69 -8.34 -13.06 -7.90
CA VAL A 69 -8.45 -13.58 -9.27
C VAL A 69 -9.62 -12.92 -9.99
N GLU A 70 -10.79 -12.80 -9.36
CA GLU A 70 -11.97 -12.12 -9.93
C GLU A 70 -11.70 -10.64 -10.27
N GLU A 71 -10.99 -9.91 -9.40
CA GLU A 71 -10.57 -8.55 -9.69
C GLU A 71 -9.58 -8.50 -10.86
N LEU A 72 -8.61 -9.42 -10.90
CA LEU A 72 -7.62 -9.48 -11.97
C LEU A 72 -8.28 -9.74 -13.33
N GLU A 73 -9.24 -10.67 -13.39
CA GLU A 73 -10.05 -10.94 -14.58
C GLU A 73 -10.84 -9.71 -15.02
N SER A 74 -11.48 -9.03 -14.07
CA SER A 74 -12.26 -7.81 -14.35
C SER A 74 -11.39 -6.70 -14.94
N TRP A 75 -10.20 -6.47 -14.38
CA TRP A 75 -9.25 -5.47 -14.90
C TRP A 75 -8.65 -5.89 -16.25
N ALA A 76 -8.37 -7.17 -16.44
CA ALA A 76 -7.91 -7.69 -17.73
C ALA A 76 -8.96 -7.48 -18.81
N MET A 77 -10.24 -7.77 -18.53
CA MET A 77 -11.34 -7.54 -19.45
C MET A 77 -11.49 -6.06 -19.79
N TYR A 78 -11.42 -5.18 -18.79
CA TYR A 78 -11.43 -3.73 -19.01
C TYR A 78 -10.27 -3.28 -19.92
N LEU A 79 -9.05 -3.76 -19.67
CA LEU A 79 -7.90 -3.43 -20.52
C LEU A 79 -8.07 -3.90 -21.96
N LEU A 80 -8.68 -5.09 -22.16
CA LEU A 80 -8.98 -5.60 -23.50
C LEU A 80 -10.03 -4.73 -24.21
N ASP A 81 -11.09 -4.32 -23.51
CA ASP A 81 -12.13 -3.44 -24.05
C ASP A 81 -11.56 -2.07 -24.43
N VAL A 82 -10.77 -1.45 -23.55
CA VAL A 82 -10.10 -0.17 -23.86
C VAL A 82 -9.09 -0.34 -24.98
N ALA A 83 -8.37 -1.46 -25.07
CA ALA A 83 -7.45 -1.70 -26.18
C ALA A 83 -8.17 -1.84 -27.53
N ALA A 84 -9.41 -2.36 -27.52
CA ALA A 84 -10.24 -2.51 -28.71
C ALA A 84 -10.89 -1.19 -29.15
N THR A 85 -11.29 -0.35 -28.19
CA THR A 85 -12.04 0.89 -28.44
C THR A 85 -11.16 2.14 -28.54
N GLU A 86 -10.12 2.24 -27.72
CA GLU A 86 -9.23 3.39 -27.57
C GLU A 86 -7.75 2.96 -27.51
N PRO A 87 -7.19 2.37 -28.58
CA PRO A 87 -5.87 1.72 -28.55
C PRO A 87 -4.72 2.64 -28.13
N ASP A 88 -4.82 3.94 -28.43
CA ASP A 88 -3.82 4.95 -28.05
C ASP A 88 -3.71 5.12 -26.53
N ARG A 89 -4.76 4.81 -25.76
CA ARG A 89 -4.73 4.85 -24.28
C ARG A 89 -3.93 3.70 -23.69
N VAL A 90 -3.87 2.56 -24.38
CA VAL A 90 -3.17 1.35 -23.92
C VAL A 90 -1.75 1.28 -24.48
N ALA A 91 -1.51 1.85 -25.67
CA ALA A 91 -0.24 1.78 -26.38
C ALA A 91 1.01 2.13 -25.53
N PRO A 92 1.01 3.19 -24.68
CA PRO A 92 2.17 3.52 -23.84
C PRO A 92 2.53 2.44 -22.81
N TYR A 93 1.60 1.57 -22.46
CA TYR A 93 1.75 0.59 -21.38
C TYR A 93 1.94 -0.86 -21.87
N ARG A 94 1.92 -1.10 -23.19
CA ARG A 94 1.96 -2.43 -23.80
C ARG A 94 3.07 -3.32 -23.23
N GLU A 95 4.28 -2.79 -23.13
CA GLU A 95 5.44 -3.52 -22.63
C GLU A 95 5.29 -3.91 -21.15
N ARG A 96 4.71 -3.02 -20.33
CA ARG A 96 4.45 -3.29 -18.92
C ARG A 96 3.34 -4.33 -18.73
N ILE A 97 2.29 -4.27 -19.55
CA ILE A 97 1.20 -5.27 -19.56
C ILE A 97 1.76 -6.65 -19.93
N ARG A 98 2.66 -6.72 -20.93
CA ARG A 98 3.34 -7.95 -21.32
C ARG A 98 4.14 -8.56 -20.16
N GLN A 99 4.94 -7.75 -19.46
CA GLN A 99 5.73 -8.20 -18.30
C GLN A 99 4.85 -8.75 -17.17
N VAL A 100 3.69 -8.12 -16.90
CA VAL A 100 2.73 -8.63 -15.92
C VAL A 100 2.20 -9.99 -16.36
N GLY A 101 1.84 -10.17 -17.63
CA GLY A 101 1.43 -11.46 -18.18
C GLY A 101 2.50 -12.54 -18.00
N GLU A 102 3.76 -12.23 -18.29
CA GLU A 102 4.89 -13.15 -18.08
C GLU A 102 5.13 -13.52 -16.62
N MET A 103 4.86 -12.60 -15.69
CA MET A 103 4.91 -12.91 -14.25
C MET A 103 3.80 -13.87 -13.86
N LEU A 104 2.59 -13.66 -14.37
CA LEU A 104 1.42 -14.52 -14.08
C LEU A 104 1.54 -15.90 -14.73
N LEU A 105 2.36 -16.08 -15.77
CA LEU A 105 2.62 -17.41 -16.34
C LEU A 105 3.58 -18.29 -15.49
N LYS A 106 4.18 -17.74 -14.43
CA LYS A 106 5.16 -18.44 -13.57
C LYS A 106 4.57 -19.04 -12.29
N ILE A 107 3.33 -18.71 -11.98
CA ILE A 107 2.53 -19.33 -10.91
C ILE A 107 1.87 -20.60 -11.44
#